data_AF-A0A4Y2ASC7-F1
#
_entry.id   AF-A0A4Y2ASC7-F1
#
_cell.length_a   1.000
_cell.length_b   1.000
_cell.length_c   1.000
_cell.angle_alpha   90.00
_cell.angle_beta   90.00
_cell.angle_gamma   90.00
#
_symmetry.space_group_name_H-M   'P 1'
#
loop_
_entity.id
_entity.type
_entity.pdbx_description
1 polymer ?
#
loop_
_entity_poly.entity_id
_entity_poly.type
_entity_poly.pdbx_seq_one_letter_code
_entity_poly.pdbx_strand_id
1 'polypeptide(L)'
;MKVNPKPKNSQREIEEKIKSAKKANHCFVTSLIAEKCQSKPSEWTVDDVIHHVCSVDPNMMTHADLFRKHEIDGKALLLLNSDMMMKYMGLKLGPALKICNLIEKLKAKRFY
;
A
#
# COMPACT_ATOMS: atom_id res chain seq x y z
N MET A 1 52.57 -11.52 20.50
CA MET A 1 51.63 -10.38 20.30
C MET A 1 50.22 -10.94 20.32
N LYS A 2 49.40 -10.58 21.32
CA LYS A 2 47.99 -11.02 21.40
C LYS A 2 47.14 -10.01 20.63
N VAL A 3 46.62 -10.41 19.47
CA VAL A 3 45.63 -9.63 18.72
C VAL A 3 44.27 -9.80 19.40
N ASN A 4 43.70 -8.70 19.89
CA ASN A 4 42.37 -8.69 20.49
C ASN A 4 41.31 -8.62 19.36
N PRO A 5 40.26 -9.46 19.33
CA PRO A 5 39.23 -9.36 18.30
C PRO A 5 38.39 -8.10 18.50
N LYS A 6 38.26 -7.27 17.46
CA LYS A 6 37.31 -6.13 17.44
C LYS A 6 35.88 -6.65 17.62
N PRO A 7 35.03 -6.01 18.45
CA PRO A 7 33.64 -6.39 18.58
C PRO A 7 32.94 -6.10 17.25
N LYS A 8 32.56 -7.16 16.53
CA LYS A 8 31.76 -7.02 15.32
C LYS A 8 30.34 -6.66 15.73
N ASN A 9 29.99 -5.39 15.48
CA ASN A 9 28.75 -5.04 14.80
C ASN A 9 27.41 -5.10 15.57
N SER A 10 27.41 -4.62 16.82
CA SER A 10 26.20 -4.47 17.63
C SER A 10 25.18 -3.48 17.04
N GLN A 11 25.61 -2.51 16.23
CA GLN A 11 24.71 -1.54 15.58
C GLN A 11 23.85 -2.14 14.47
N ARG A 12 24.38 -2.99 13.58
CA ARG A 12 23.57 -3.64 12.53
C ARG A 12 22.56 -4.63 13.12
N GLU A 13 22.89 -5.32 14.21
CA GLU A 13 21.93 -6.20 14.90
C GLU A 13 20.74 -5.40 15.49
N ILE A 14 20.98 -4.19 16.00
CA ILE A 14 19.91 -3.28 16.47
C ILE A 14 19.06 -2.79 15.30
N GLU A 15 19.68 -2.40 14.18
CA GLU A 15 18.97 -1.97 12.97
C GLU A 15 18.11 -3.08 12.36
N GLU A 16 18.62 -4.31 12.30
CA GLU A 16 17.88 -5.48 11.81
C GLU A 16 16.71 -5.83 12.73
N LYS A 17 16.90 -5.72 14.05
CA LYS A 17 15.81 -5.88 15.03
C LYS A 17 14.74 -4.79 14.87
N ILE A 18 15.12 -3.53 14.65
CA ILE A 18 14.16 -2.44 14.37
C ILE A 18 13.44 -2.66 13.03
N LYS A 19 14.15 -3.10 11.98
CA LYS A 19 13.55 -3.42 10.67
C LYS A 19 12.56 -4.57 10.77
N SER A 20 12.93 -5.62 11.51
CA SER A 20 12.09 -6.79 11.75
C SER A 20 10.86 -6.45 12.59
N ALA A 21 11.03 -5.70 13.69
CA ALA A 21 9.93 -5.22 14.52
C ALA A 21 8.99 -4.28 13.74
N LYS A 22 9.52 -3.36 12.92
CA LYS A 22 8.71 -2.52 12.03
C LYS A 22 7.94 -3.38 11.03
N LYS A 23 8.55 -4.41 10.43
CA LYS A 23 7.88 -5.32 9.50
C LYS A 23 6.79 -6.17 10.16
N ALA A 24 7.01 -6.63 11.39
CA ALA A 24 6.04 -7.39 12.17
C ALA A 24 4.84 -6.51 12.59
N ASN A 25 5.08 -5.31 13.13
CA ASN A 25 4.03 -4.34 13.44
C ASN A 25 3.27 -3.92 12.17
N HIS A 26 4.00 -3.68 11.09
CA HIS A 26 3.42 -3.36 9.80
C HIS A 26 2.50 -4.49 9.31
N CYS A 27 2.95 -5.76 9.34
CA CYS A 27 2.15 -6.92 8.93
C CYS A 27 0.92 -7.14 9.83
N PHE A 28 1.05 -6.93 11.14
CA PHE A 28 -0.05 -7.03 12.10
C PHE A 28 -1.09 -5.93 11.91
N VAL A 29 -0.64 -4.68 11.72
CA VAL A 29 -1.50 -3.53 11.37
C VAL A 29 -2.16 -3.77 10.01
N THR A 30 -1.43 -4.31 9.02
CA THR A 30 -1.98 -4.68 7.71
C THR A 30 -3.11 -5.72 7.83
N SER A 31 -2.96 -6.69 8.73
CA SER A 31 -3.97 -7.73 8.99
C SER A 31 -5.24 -7.18 9.64
N LEU A 32 -5.13 -6.27 10.60
CA LEU A 32 -6.27 -5.59 11.23
C LEU A 32 -6.96 -4.59 10.27
N ILE A 33 -6.19 -3.98 9.36
CA ILE A 33 -6.69 -3.11 8.30
C ILE A 33 -7.53 -3.92 7.29
N ALA A 34 -7.11 -5.13 6.93
CA ALA A 34 -7.82 -5.94 5.92
C ALA A 34 -9.27 -6.34 6.31
N GLU A 35 -9.60 -6.38 7.61
CA GLU A 35 -10.94 -6.83 8.07
C GLU A 35 -12.07 -5.81 7.82
N LYS A 36 -11.75 -4.54 7.56
CA LYS A 36 -12.75 -3.46 7.51
C LYS A 36 -13.55 -3.36 6.19
N CYS A 37 -13.10 -3.98 5.11
CA CYS A 37 -13.74 -3.81 3.79
C CYS A 37 -14.50 -5.06 3.36
N GLN A 38 -15.57 -5.40 4.09
CA GLN A 38 -16.53 -6.45 3.69
C GLN A 38 -17.59 -5.94 2.68
N SER A 39 -17.63 -4.62 2.42
CA SER A 39 -18.54 -3.99 1.45
C SER A 39 -18.05 -4.15 0.02
N LYS A 40 -18.99 -4.05 -0.93
CA LYS A 40 -18.69 -4.14 -2.36
C LYS A 40 -17.75 -3.00 -2.77
N PRO A 41 -16.76 -3.23 -3.67
CA PRO A 41 -15.89 -2.17 -4.13
C PRO A 41 -16.60 -0.97 -4.77
N SER A 42 -17.81 -1.14 -5.29
CA SER A 42 -18.65 -0.06 -5.83
C SER A 42 -19.29 0.85 -4.77
N GLU A 43 -19.22 0.48 -3.49
CA GLU A 43 -19.77 1.20 -2.34
C GLU A 43 -18.67 1.87 -1.49
N TRP A 44 -17.41 1.67 -1.85
CA TRP A 44 -16.28 2.22 -1.10
C TRP A 44 -16.25 3.74 -1.20
N THR A 45 -16.05 4.38 -0.05
CA THR A 45 -15.70 5.79 0.04
C THR A 45 -14.26 6.01 -0.39
N VAL A 46 -13.84 7.27 -0.53
CA VAL A 46 -12.44 7.63 -0.80
C VAL A 46 -11.49 7.06 0.27
N ASP A 47 -11.89 7.12 1.55
CA ASP A 47 -11.06 6.58 2.63
C ASP A 47 -10.99 5.05 2.59
N ASP A 48 -12.07 4.36 2.21
CA ASP A 48 -12.04 2.90 2.01
C ASP A 48 -11.10 2.50 0.86
N VAL A 49 -11.08 3.27 -0.23
CA VAL A 49 -10.14 3.07 -1.34
C VAL A 49 -8.70 3.24 -0.87
N ILE A 50 -8.39 4.35 -0.17
CA ILE A 50 -7.03 4.61 0.36
C ILE A 50 -6.62 3.48 1.29
N HIS A 51 -7.52 3.08 2.18
CA HIS A 51 -7.29 2.01 3.14
C HIS A 51 -6.98 0.67 2.45
N HIS A 52 -7.77 0.30 1.44
CA HIS A 52 -7.57 -0.93 0.67
C HIS A 52 -6.27 -0.92 -0.14
N VAL A 53 -5.97 0.20 -0.82
CA VAL A 53 -4.72 0.32 -1.60
C VAL A 53 -3.50 0.24 -0.68
N CYS A 54 -3.55 0.89 0.49
CA CYS A 54 -2.47 0.85 1.48
C CYS A 54 -2.33 -0.50 2.19
N SER A 55 -3.41 -1.27 2.33
CA SER A 55 -3.34 -2.63 2.89
C SER A 55 -2.59 -3.59 1.96
N VAL A 56 -2.59 -3.32 0.65
CA VAL A 56 -1.86 -4.14 -0.35
C VAL A 56 -0.44 -3.64 -0.54
N ASP A 57 -0.24 -2.32 -0.65
CA ASP A 57 1.08 -1.69 -0.69
C ASP A 57 1.14 -0.47 0.22
N PRO A 58 1.83 -0.56 1.37
CA PRO A 58 1.92 0.51 2.36
C PRO A 58 2.57 1.78 1.83
N ASN A 59 3.43 1.65 0.83
CA ASN A 59 4.10 2.81 0.23
C ASN A 59 3.09 3.70 -0.52
N MET A 60 1.90 3.20 -0.82
CA MET A 60 0.81 3.98 -1.41
C MET A 60 0.22 5.02 -0.47
N MET A 61 0.51 4.95 0.83
CA MET A 61 0.12 6.00 1.78
C MET A 61 0.66 7.37 1.38
N THR A 62 1.82 7.42 0.72
CA THR A 62 2.41 8.66 0.18
C THR A 62 1.55 9.34 -0.90
N HIS A 63 0.57 8.61 -1.45
CA HIS A 63 -0.36 9.09 -2.45
C HIS A 63 -1.78 9.33 -1.90
N ALA A 64 -2.02 9.17 -0.59
CA ALA A 64 -3.37 9.26 -0.01
C ALA A 64 -4.08 10.59 -0.34
N ASP A 65 -3.37 11.72 -0.21
CA ASP A 65 -3.93 13.04 -0.50
C ASP A 65 -4.32 13.23 -1.96
N LEU A 66 -3.67 12.48 -2.86
CA LEU A 66 -4.01 12.49 -4.28
C LEU A 66 -5.35 11.79 -4.53
N PHE A 67 -5.61 10.66 -3.88
CA PHE A 67 -6.92 9.99 -3.95
C PHE A 67 -8.03 10.89 -3.38
N ARG A 68 -7.76 11.63 -2.28
CA ARG A 68 -8.70 12.62 -1.73
C ARG A 68 -8.95 13.78 -2.67
N LYS A 69 -7.89 14.40 -3.19
CA LYS A 69 -7.97 15.54 -4.11
C LYS A 69 -8.75 15.22 -5.37
N HIS A 70 -8.59 14.00 -5.90
CA HIS A 70 -9.29 13.56 -7.11
C HIS A 70 -10.61 12.82 -6.81
N GLU A 71 -11.04 12.78 -5.55
CA GLU A 71 -12.29 12.16 -5.11
C GLU A 71 -12.44 10.71 -5.63
N ILE A 72 -11.35 9.93 -5.55
CA ILE A 72 -11.32 8.56 -6.05
C ILE A 72 -12.07 7.65 -5.07
N ASP A 73 -13.38 7.54 -5.27
CA ASP A 73 -14.24 6.57 -4.60
C ASP A 73 -14.17 5.18 -5.27
N GLY A 74 -14.92 4.23 -4.74
CA GLY A 74 -14.98 2.87 -5.24
C GLY A 74 -15.40 2.74 -6.70
N LYS A 75 -16.36 3.55 -7.15
CA LYS A 75 -16.83 3.55 -8.53
C LYS A 75 -15.78 4.12 -9.46
N ALA A 76 -15.17 5.23 -9.09
CA ALA A 76 -14.08 5.87 -9.83
C ALA A 76 -12.87 4.92 -9.93
N LEU A 77 -12.50 4.25 -8.84
CA LEU A 77 -11.41 3.27 -8.82
C LEU A 77 -11.62 2.16 -9.84
N LEU A 78 -12.84 1.62 -9.94
CA LEU A 78 -13.16 0.55 -10.89
C LEU A 78 -13.12 1.01 -12.36
N LEU A 79 -13.19 2.31 -12.64
CA LEU A 79 -13.09 2.89 -13.98
C LEU A 79 -11.70 3.45 -14.30
N LEU A 80 -10.84 3.55 -13.29
CA LEU A 80 -9.52 4.14 -13.40
C LEU A 80 -8.59 3.32 -14.31
N ASN A 81 -7.80 4.01 -15.12
CA ASN A 81 -6.80 3.39 -16.00
C ASN A 81 -5.41 4.04 -15.82
N SER A 82 -4.38 3.40 -16.36
CA SER A 82 -2.99 3.84 -16.24
C SER A 82 -2.76 5.25 -16.79
N ASP A 83 -3.36 5.57 -17.93
CA ASP A 83 -3.17 6.85 -18.60
C ASP A 83 -3.74 8.00 -17.78
N MET A 84 -4.91 7.82 -17.18
CA MET A 84 -5.54 8.82 -16.31
C MET A 84 -4.69 9.07 -15.06
N MET A 85 -4.20 8.01 -14.43
CA MET A 85 -3.33 8.08 -13.25
C MET A 85 -2.03 8.84 -13.55
N MET A 86 -1.40 8.53 -14.68
CA MET A 86 -0.11 9.14 -15.03
C MET A 86 -0.28 10.59 -15.51
N LYS A 87 -1.27 10.86 -16.37
CA LYS A 87 -1.46 12.16 -17.00
C LYS A 87 -2.11 13.20 -16.10
N TYR A 88 -3.08 12.80 -15.28
CA TYR A 88 -3.92 13.74 -14.53
C TYR A 88 -3.71 13.68 -13.02
N MET A 89 -3.27 12.54 -12.47
CA MET A 89 -2.94 12.41 -11.05
C MET A 89 -1.43 12.52 -10.78
N GLY A 90 -0.59 12.54 -11.82
CA GLY A 90 0.87 12.67 -11.66
C GLY A 90 1.54 11.44 -11.06
N LEU A 91 0.88 10.27 -11.11
CA LEU A 91 1.50 9.01 -10.69
C LEU A 91 2.57 8.57 -11.70
N LYS A 92 3.62 7.95 -11.18
CA LYS A 92 4.63 7.29 -12.04
C LYS A 92 4.10 5.94 -12.51
N LEU A 93 4.72 5.40 -13.57
CA LEU A 93 4.33 4.12 -14.16
C LEU A 93 4.26 2.99 -13.12
N GLY A 94 5.25 2.88 -12.22
CA GLY A 94 5.30 1.86 -11.19
C GLY A 94 4.04 1.83 -10.30
N PRO A 95 3.72 2.92 -9.57
CA PRO A 95 2.48 3.01 -8.80
C PRO A 95 1.21 2.79 -9.62
N ALA A 96 1.12 3.36 -10.83
CA ALA A 96 -0.05 3.19 -11.71
C ALA A 96 -0.29 1.71 -12.06
N LEU A 97 0.76 0.97 -12.43
CA LEU A 97 0.64 -0.47 -12.75
C LEU A 97 0.24 -1.31 -11.54
N LYS A 98 0.73 -0.97 -10.34
CA LYS A 98 0.33 -1.65 -9.11
C LYS A 98 -1.17 -1.47 -8.83
N ILE A 99 -1.69 -0.27 -9.03
CA ILE A 99 -3.12 0.03 -8.88
C ILE A 99 -3.94 -0.68 -9.96
N CYS A 100 -3.49 -0.71 -11.22
CA CYS A 100 -4.17 -1.47 -12.28
C CYS A 100 -4.32 -2.96 -11.93
N ASN A 101 -3.24 -3.61 -11.50
CA ASN A 101 -3.27 -5.01 -11.06
C ASN A 101 -4.22 -5.23 -9.86
N LEU A 102 -4.30 -4.26 -8.94
CA LEU A 102 -5.26 -4.31 -7.84
C LEU A 102 -6.72 -4.23 -8.34
N ILE A 103 -7.01 -3.31 -9.25
CA ILE A 103 -8.33 -3.14 -9.87
C ILE A 103 -8.75 -4.41 -10.62
N GLU A 104 -7.84 -5.02 -11.38
CA GLU A 104 -8.10 -6.28 -12.10
C GLU A 104 -8.49 -7.40 -11.13
N LYS A 105 -7.80 -7.53 -9.99
CA LYS A 105 -8.15 -8.49 -8.94
C LYS A 105 -9.51 -8.21 -8.30
N LEU A 106 -9.86 -6.93 -8.10
CA LEU A 106 -11.17 -6.54 -7.57
C LEU A 106 -12.29 -6.90 -8.54
N LYS A 107 -12.10 -6.65 -9.84
CA LYS A 107 -13.06 -7.02 -10.90
C LYS A 107 -13.19 -8.52 -11.09
N ALA A 108 -12.08 -9.27 -10.96
CA ALA A 108 -12.05 -10.71 -11.12
C ALA A 108 -12.82 -11.46 -10.02
N LYS A 109 -12.90 -10.89 -8.80
CA LYS A 109 -13.70 -11.43 -7.69
C LYS A 109 -15.23 -11.30 -7.86
N ARG A 110 -15.70 -11.00 -9.08
CA ARG A 110 -17.09 -10.82 -9.54
C ARG A 110 -18.16 -11.17 -8.51
N PHE A 111 -18.72 -10.13 -7.88
CA PHE A 111 -20.10 -9.70 -8.09
C PHE A 111 -20.12 -8.19 -7.87
N TYR A 112 -20.31 -7.40 -8.94
CA TYR A 112 -20.73 -6.00 -8.80
C TYR A 112 -22.13 -5.99 -8.15
#